data_AF-A0A8J6GMB4-F1
#
_entry.id   AF-A0A8J6GMB4-F1
#
_cell.length_a   1.000
_cell.length_b   1.000
_cell.length_c   1.000
_cell.angle_alpha   90.00
_cell.angle_beta   90.00
_cell.angle_gamma   90.00
#
_symmetry.space_group_name_H-M   'P 1'
#
loop_
_entity.id
_entity.type
_entity.pdbx_description
1 polymer ?
#
loop_
_entity_poly.entity_id
_entity_poly.type
_entity_poly.pdbx_seq_one_letter_code
_entity_poly.pdbx_strand_id
1 'polypeptide(L)'
;MKSRTTAPSTAKLFFWELYFNMENGYLKGLVCGLMAGMLSKADYLNLVPRTLEDLKLHLQPTEYDNFLAHEASPITVYVINDNKLKKKMEVKLYYMKKMNAL
;
A
#
# COMPACT_ATOMS: atom_id res chain seq x y z
N MET A 1 22.34 17.49 11.02
CA MET A 1 22.86 16.27 11.68
C MET A 1 23.11 15.23 10.61
N LYS A 2 24.38 14.87 10.35
CA LYS A 2 24.72 13.80 9.40
C LYS A 2 24.35 12.46 10.04
N SER A 3 23.40 11.74 9.45
CA SER A 3 23.08 10.37 9.81
C SER A 3 24.35 9.53 9.61
N ARG A 4 24.84 8.95 10.71
CA ARG A 4 26.03 8.11 10.73
C ARG A 4 25.67 6.76 10.13
N THR A 5 25.81 6.59 8.83
CA THR A 5 25.73 5.28 8.17
C THR A 5 26.99 4.50 8.54
N THR A 6 26.99 3.84 9.69
CA THR A 6 28.08 2.94 10.09
C THR A 6 28.00 1.69 9.21
N ALA A 7 29.09 1.34 8.53
CA ALA A 7 29.19 0.09 7.79
C ALA A 7 28.81 -1.10 8.70
N PRO A 8 27.96 -2.02 8.25
CA PRO A 8 27.58 -3.18 9.05
C PRO A 8 28.83 -4.03 9.33
N SER A 9 28.98 -4.52 10.56
CA SER A 9 30.08 -5.45 10.88
C SER A 9 29.98 -6.68 9.98
N THR A 10 31.11 -7.32 9.67
CA THR A 10 31.18 -8.55 8.87
C THR A 10 30.27 -9.66 9.41
N ALA A 11 30.04 -9.71 10.73
CA ALA A 11 29.07 -10.60 11.36
C ALA A 11 27.61 -10.24 11.03
N LYS A 12 27.28 -8.95 10.94
CA LYS A 12 25.94 -8.46 10.59
C LYS A 12 25.57 -8.76 9.13
N LEU A 13 26.56 -8.79 8.23
CA LEU A 13 26.38 -9.23 6.84
C LEU A 13 26.16 -10.75 6.74
N PHE A 14 26.87 -11.54 7.55
CA PHE A 14 26.73 -13.00 7.57
C PHE A 14 25.41 -13.47 8.22
N PHE A 15 24.93 -12.77 9.24
CA PHE A 15 23.70 -13.10 9.99
C PHE A 15 22.59 -12.06 9.79
N TRP A 16 22.45 -11.57 8.56
CA TRP A 16 21.52 -10.48 8.27
C TRP A 16 20.06 -10.80 8.64
N GLU A 17 19.61 -12.04 8.44
CA GLU A 17 18.25 -12.47 8.79
C GLU A 17 17.92 -12.35 10.29
N LEU A 18 18.92 -12.48 11.18
CA LEU A 18 18.72 -12.36 12.63
C LEU A 18 18.49 -10.91 13.06
N TYR A 19 19.10 -9.95 12.36
CA TYR A 19 18.98 -8.52 12.66
C TYR A 19 17.90 -7.83 11.82
N PHE A 20 17.49 -8.43 10.70
CA PHE A 20 16.53 -7.86 9.76
C PHE A 20 15.20 -7.53 10.41
N ASN A 21 14.64 -8.44 11.21
CA ASN A 21 13.35 -8.16 11.87
C ASN A 21 13.47 -7.10 12.97
N MET A 22 14.64 -6.92 13.59
CA MET A 22 14.83 -5.85 14.59
C MET A 22 14.85 -4.47 13.95
N GLU A 23 15.47 -4.33 12.77
CA GLU A 23 15.65 -3.04 12.10
C GLU A 23 14.52 -2.74 11.11
N ASN A 24 13.99 -3.76 10.44
CA ASN A 24 13.04 -3.63 9.35
C ASN A 24 11.72 -4.39 9.58
N GLY A 25 11.54 -5.07 10.72
CA GLY A 25 10.35 -5.90 10.97
C GLY A 25 9.04 -5.12 10.94
N TYR A 26 9.02 -3.90 11.49
CA TYR A 26 7.85 -3.03 11.42
C TYR A 26 7.54 -2.62 9.98
N LEU A 27 8.55 -2.20 9.21
CA LEU A 27 8.38 -1.83 7.80
C LEU A 27 7.94 -3.03 6.96
N LYS A 28 8.50 -4.21 7.21
CA LYS A 28 8.12 -5.48 6.57
C LYS A 28 6.65 -5.80 6.85
N GLY A 29 6.22 -5.72 8.11
CA GLY A 29 4.82 -5.96 8.50
C GLY A 29 3.87 -4.97 7.85
N LEU A 30 4.25 -3.70 7.79
CA LEU A 30 3.47 -2.66 7.13
C LEU A 30 3.35 -2.93 5.62
N VAL A 31 4.46 -3.22 4.93
CA VAL A 31 4.47 -3.54 3.49
C VAL A 31 3.68 -4.82 3.20
N CYS A 32 3.80 -5.86 4.03
CA CYS A 32 2.99 -7.08 3.90
C CYS A 32 1.49 -6.80 4.08
N GLY A 33 1.10 -5.96 5.04
CA GLY A 33 -0.29 -5.51 5.19
C GLY A 33 -0.79 -4.73 3.98
N LEU A 34 0.07 -3.89 3.37
CA LEU A 34 -0.26 -3.18 2.14
C LEU A 34 -0.43 -4.11 0.93
N MET A 35 0.44 -5.12 0.81
CA MET A 35 0.36 -6.15 -0.22
C MET A 35 -0.88 -7.02 -0.06
N ALA A 36 -1.28 -7.34 1.17
CA ALA A 36 -2.48 -8.12 1.46
C ALA A 36 -3.78 -7.40 1.07
N GLY A 37 -3.80 -6.06 1.08
CA GLY A 37 -4.92 -5.24 0.61
C GLY A 37 -4.95 -4.98 -0.90
N MET A 38 -4.02 -5.58 -1.68
CA MET A 38 -4.05 -5.51 -3.14
C MET A 38 -5.11 -6.46 -3.69
N LEU A 39 -5.76 -6.06 -4.79
CA LEU A 39 -6.76 -6.91 -5.44
C LEU A 39 -6.12 -8.22 -5.90
N SER A 40 -6.76 -9.33 -5.51
CA SER A 40 -6.40 -10.67 -5.95
C SER A 40 -6.90 -10.92 -7.36
N LYS A 41 -6.35 -11.95 -8.02
CA LYS A 41 -6.82 -12.42 -9.32
C LYS A 41 -8.32 -12.76 -9.31
N ALA A 42 -8.84 -13.25 -8.19
CA ALA A 42 -10.26 -13.51 -8.00
C ALA A 42 -11.10 -12.23 -8.04
N ASP A 43 -10.63 -11.16 -7.42
CA ASP A 43 -11.30 -9.86 -7.42
C ASP A 43 -11.30 -9.24 -8.83
N TYR A 44 -10.20 -9.43 -9.58
CA TYR A 44 -10.14 -9.01 -10.98
C TYR A 44 -11.15 -9.73 -11.87
N LEU A 45 -11.44 -11.01 -11.62
CA LEU A 45 -12.48 -11.72 -12.37
C LEU A 45 -13.88 -11.15 -12.09
N ASN A 46 -14.13 -10.69 -10.87
CA ASN A 46 -15.38 -10.05 -10.48
C ASN A 46 -15.53 -8.63 -11.07
N LEU A 47 -14.45 -8.02 -11.55
CA LEU A 47 -14.45 -6.70 -12.21
C LEU A 47 -14.75 -6.76 -13.73
N VAL A 48 -14.84 -7.95 -14.33
CA VAL A 48 -14.85 -8.12 -15.80
C VAL A 48 -16.18 -7.78 -16.52
N PRO A 49 -17.33 -7.58 -15.87
CA PRO A 49 -18.49 -6.87 -16.47
C PRO A 49 -18.87 -5.61 -15.63
N ARG A 50 -18.63 -4.35 -16.03
CA ARG A 50 -19.12 -3.46 -17.14
C ARG A 50 -20.22 -2.42 -16.81
N THR A 51 -20.44 -2.07 -15.53
CA THR A 51 -20.93 -0.72 -15.18
C THR A 51 -20.12 -0.13 -14.03
N LEU A 52 -20.11 1.20 -13.93
CA LEU A 52 -19.34 1.92 -12.92
C LEU A 52 -19.97 1.80 -11.52
N GLU A 53 -21.25 1.44 -11.47
CA GLU A 53 -22.02 1.15 -10.27
C GLU A 53 -21.70 -0.25 -9.72
N ASP A 54 -21.59 -1.27 -10.59
CA ASP A 54 -21.11 -2.61 -10.21
C ASP A 54 -19.66 -2.59 -9.68
N LEU A 55 -18.82 -1.72 -10.25
CA LEU A 55 -17.45 -1.51 -9.78
C LEU A 55 -17.44 -1.02 -8.32
N LYS A 56 -18.34 -0.09 -7.96
CA LYS A 56 -18.46 0.43 -6.60
C LYS A 56 -18.91 -0.68 -5.65
N LEU A 57 -19.89 -1.50 -6.04
CA LEU A 57 -20.39 -2.63 -5.25
C LEU A 57 -19.29 -3.67 -4.97
N HIS A 58 -18.52 -4.07 -5.98
CA HIS A 58 -17.43 -5.03 -5.82
C HIS A 58 -16.21 -4.48 -5.07
N LEU A 59 -16.07 -3.15 -4.97
CA LEU A 59 -15.05 -2.50 -4.15
C LEU A 59 -15.49 -2.32 -2.68
N GLN A 60 -16.77 -2.46 -2.33
CA GLN A 60 -17.24 -2.42 -0.93
C GLN A 60 -16.70 -3.52 -0.01
N PRO A 61 -16.61 -4.79 -0.43
CA PRO A 61 -16.01 -5.83 0.44
C PRO A 61 -14.49 -5.69 0.58
N THR A 62 -13.88 -4.84 -0.24
CA THR A 62 -12.43 -4.59 -0.21
C THR A 62 -12.12 -3.36 0.65
N GLU A 63 -10.84 -3.16 0.99
CA GLU A 63 -10.38 -1.99 1.77
C GLU A 63 -10.56 -0.62 1.06
N TYR A 64 -11.29 -0.60 -0.06
CA TYR A 64 -11.63 0.58 -0.86
C TYR A 64 -13.05 1.13 -0.58
N ASP A 65 -13.87 0.46 0.24
CA ASP A 65 -15.26 0.79 0.60
C ASP A 65 -15.49 2.26 0.98
N ASN A 66 -14.78 2.75 2.00
CA ASN A 66 -14.97 4.09 2.54
C ASN A 66 -14.42 5.22 1.63
N PHE A 67 -13.80 4.87 0.50
CA PHE A 67 -13.10 5.81 -0.37
C PHE A 67 -13.95 6.32 -1.54
N LEU A 68 -14.97 5.56 -1.95
CA LEU A 68 -15.91 5.88 -3.04
C LEU A 68 -17.33 6.23 -2.53
N ALA A 69 -17.58 6.07 -1.23
CA ALA A 69 -18.87 6.35 -0.62
C ALA A 69 -19.29 7.83 -0.70
N HIS A 70 -18.33 8.76 -0.67
CA HIS A 70 -18.57 10.21 -0.61
C HIS A 70 -18.54 10.95 -1.96
N GLU A 71 -18.34 10.27 -3.10
CA GLU A 71 -18.36 10.94 -4.41
C GLU A 71 -19.76 10.91 -5.04
N ALA A 72 -20.19 12.09 -5.49
CA ALA A 72 -21.41 12.27 -6.27
C ALA A 72 -21.17 11.80 -7.72
N SER A 73 -22.14 11.07 -8.28
CA SER A 73 -22.14 10.68 -9.70
C SER A 73 -22.06 11.92 -10.61
N PRO A 74 -21.35 11.87 -11.76
CA PRO A 74 -20.72 10.70 -12.39
C PRO A 74 -19.26 10.51 -11.97
N ILE A 75 -18.96 9.33 -11.40
CA ILE A 75 -17.59 8.93 -11.09
C ILE A 75 -16.90 8.58 -12.42
N THR A 76 -15.88 9.35 -12.80
CA THR A 76 -15.09 9.06 -14.01
C THR A 76 -13.91 8.15 -13.67
N VAL A 77 -13.54 7.23 -14.58
CA VAL A 77 -12.38 6.32 -14.42
C VAL A 77 -11.09 7.06 -14.00
N TYR A 78 -10.93 8.29 -14.49
CA TYR A 78 -9.81 9.18 -14.13
C TYR A 78 -9.79 9.55 -12.63
N VAL A 79 -10.95 9.81 -12.03
CA VAL A 79 -11.06 10.22 -10.61
C VAL A 79 -10.70 9.05 -9.69
N ILE A 80 -11.14 7.84 -10.04
CA ILE A 80 -10.81 6.61 -9.31
C ILE A 80 -9.30 6.35 -9.37
N ASN A 81 -8.72 6.36 -10.57
CA ASN A 81 -7.34 5.93 -10.77
C ASN A 81 -6.31 6.97 -10.31
N ASP A 82 -6.38 8.21 -10.82
CA ASP A 82 -5.32 9.22 -10.62
C ASP A 82 -5.47 9.96 -9.29
N ASN A 83 -6.70 10.20 -8.84
CA ASN A 83 -6.92 11.11 -7.72
C ASN A 83 -7.05 10.41 -6.36
N LYS A 84 -7.44 9.13 -6.37
CA LYS A 84 -7.82 8.40 -5.17
C LYS A 84 -6.89 7.25 -4.85
N LEU A 85 -6.78 6.27 -5.76
CA LEU A 85 -5.88 5.12 -5.58
C LEU A 85 -4.43 5.56 -5.47
N LYS A 86 -3.98 6.40 -6.40
CA LYS A 86 -2.63 6.96 -6.41
C LYS A 86 -2.32 7.78 -5.15
N LYS A 87 -3.24 8.65 -4.73
CA LYS A 87 -3.06 9.50 -3.54
C LYS A 87 -2.99 8.68 -2.24
N LYS A 88 -3.78 7.60 -2.11
CA LYS A 88 -3.70 6.66 -0.97
C LYS A 88 -2.35 5.96 -0.94
N MET A 89 -1.82 5.57 -2.11
CA MET A 89 -0.49 4.98 -2.23
C MET A 89 0.62 5.98 -1.89
N GLU A 90 0.52 7.22 -2.38
CA GLU A 90 1.47 8.30 -2.10
C GLU A 90 1.57 8.61 -0.60
N VAL A 91 0.44 8.70 0.10
CA VAL A 91 0.40 8.94 1.55
C VAL A 91 1.08 7.79 2.29
N LYS A 92 0.77 6.53 1.94
CA LYS A 92 1.40 5.34 2.53
C LYS A 92 2.92 5.32 2.28
N LEU A 93 3.36 5.65 1.07
CA LEU A 93 4.78 5.78 0.71
C LEU A 93 5.48 6.91 1.47
N TYR A 94 4.81 8.05 1.64
CA TYR A 94 5.33 9.18 2.42
C TYR A 94 5.55 8.79 3.89
N TYR A 95 4.59 8.11 4.51
CA TYR A 95 4.75 7.61 5.89
C TYR A 95 5.91 6.61 6.00
N MET A 96 6.05 5.68 5.05
CA MET A 96 7.18 4.74 5.05
C MET A 96 8.53 5.45 4.93
N LYS A 97 8.64 6.45 4.05
CA LYS A 97 9.87 7.27 3.93
C LYS A 97 10.16 8.05 5.20
N LYS A 98 9.14 8.64 5.84
CA LYS A 98 9.29 9.40 7.08
C LYS A 98 9.75 8.51 8.24
N MET A 99 9.23 7.29 8.35
CA MET A 99 9.59 6.35 9.42
C MET A 99 10.97 5.71 9.21
N ASN A 100 11.45 5.60 7.97
CA ASN A 100 12.80 5.11 7.65
C ASN A 100 13.88 6.22 7.65
N ALA A 101 13.47 7.48 7.84
CA ALA A 101 14.36 8.65 7.88
C ALA A 101 14.60 9.20 9.30
N LEU A 102 13.99 8.58 10.32
CA LEU A 102 14.28 8.74 11.74
C LEU A 102 15.17 7.58 12.20
#